data_AF-A0A8J7MIH1-F1
#
_entry.id   AF-A0A8J7MIH1-F1
#
_cell.length_a   1.000
_cell.length_b   1.000
_cell.length_c   1.000
_cell.angle_alpha   90.00
_cell.angle_beta   90.00
_cell.angle_gamma   90.00
#
_symmetry.space_group_name_H-M   'P 1'
#
loop_
_entity.id
_entity.type
_entity.pdbx_description
1 polymer ?
#
loop_
_entity_poly.entity_id
_entity_poly.type
_entity_poly.pdbx_seq_one_letter_code
_entity_poly.pdbx_strand_id
1 'polypeptide(L)'
;MQQAIFAVILLITFGVAFRKYKFVYNNIMLGKKDKVEGDRSQRIKNVLMIALGQKKMFKRPLAAFMHLFIYVAFLFTQIELVEIFVDGLTGSHRFFSQYLGIIYTILISFIEILSLGALIATFVFLARRNLLKLPRFVKPEMEGWPKLDGNLILYAELLLVS
;
A
#
# COMPACT_ATOMS: atom_id res chain seq x y z
N MET A 1 -25.35 18.91 -3.05
CA MET A 1 -24.15 19.79 -2.98
C MET A 1 -22.91 19.02 -2.52
N GLN A 2 -23.02 18.17 -1.50
CA GLN A 2 -21.91 17.34 -1.02
C GLN A 2 -21.29 16.45 -2.11
N GLN A 3 -22.09 15.81 -2.96
CA GLN A 3 -21.59 14.96 -4.05
C GLN A 3 -20.78 15.76 -5.09
N ALA A 4 -21.19 17.00 -5.37
CA ALA A 4 -20.48 17.88 -6.29
C ALA A 4 -19.13 18.32 -5.70
N ILE A 5 -19.09 18.66 -4.41
CA ILE A 5 -17.85 18.99 -3.70
C ILE A 5 -16.92 17.77 -3.70
N PHE A 6 -17.45 16.59 -3.37
CA PHE A 6 -16.70 15.34 -3.39
C PHE A 6 -16.12 15.05 -4.78
N ALA A 7 -16.93 15.15 -5.83
CA ALA A 7 -16.49 14.94 -7.21
C ALA A 7 -15.39 15.94 -7.64
N VAL A 8 -15.49 17.22 -7.24
CA VAL A 8 -14.46 18.22 -7.53
C VAL A 8 -13.14 17.88 -6.82
N ILE A 9 -13.20 17.54 -5.53
CA ILE A 9 -12.01 17.13 -4.76
C ILE A 9 -11.38 15.87 -5.36
N LEU A 10 -12.21 14.90 -5.74
CA LEU A 10 -11.79 13.66 -6.37
C LEU A 10 -11.05 13.95 -7.68
N LEU A 11 -11.62 14.77 -8.56
CA LEU A 11 -11.02 15.18 -9.83
C LEU A 11 -9.68 15.90 -9.64
N ILE A 12 -9.59 16.82 -8.67
CA ILE A 12 -8.34 17.52 -8.36
C ILE A 12 -7.29 16.52 -7.87
N THR A 13 -7.65 15.64 -6.94
CA THR A 13 -6.75 14.65 -6.34
C THR A 13 -6.20 13.69 -7.39
N PHE A 14 -7.08 13.06 -8.18
CA PHE A 14 -6.67 12.19 -9.28
C PHE A 14 -5.89 12.93 -10.37
N GLY A 15 -6.26 14.18 -10.67
CA GLY A 15 -5.55 15.02 -11.63
C GLY A 15 -4.11 15.31 -11.21
N VAL A 16 -3.87 15.60 -9.92
CA VAL A 16 -2.52 15.80 -9.37
C VAL A 16 -1.75 14.47 -9.35
N ALA A 17 -2.36 13.39 -8.88
CA ALA A 17 -1.74 12.06 -8.83
C ALA A 17 -1.31 11.60 -10.24
N PHE A 18 -2.20 11.72 -11.22
CA PHE A 18 -1.92 11.38 -12.62
C PHE A 18 -0.72 12.16 -13.17
N ARG A 19 -0.62 13.47 -12.91
CA ARG A 19 0.54 14.27 -13.34
C ARG A 19 1.85 13.77 -12.73
N LYS A 20 1.84 13.44 -11.44
CA LYS A 20 3.03 12.92 -10.74
C LYS A 20 3.43 11.54 -11.24
N TYR A 21 2.47 10.63 -11.42
CA TYR A 21 2.76 9.30 -11.99
C TYR A 21 3.25 9.38 -13.43
N LYS A 22 2.65 10.25 -14.25
CA LYS A 22 3.10 10.49 -15.62
C LYS A 22 4.53 11.05 -15.65
N PHE A 23 4.87 11.96 -14.74
CA PHE A 23 6.24 12.46 -14.60
C PHE A 23 7.22 11.33 -14.30
N VAL A 24 6.93 10.47 -13.32
CA VAL A 24 7.80 9.31 -12.98
C VAL A 24 7.90 8.34 -14.16
N TYR A 25 6.78 7.99 -14.80
CA TYR A 25 6.74 7.13 -15.97
C TYR A 25 7.61 7.66 -17.11
N ASN A 26 7.47 8.95 -17.43
CA ASN A 26 8.27 9.59 -18.48
C ASN A 26 9.76 9.52 -18.15
N ASN A 27 10.16 9.77 -16.90
CA ASN A 27 11.56 9.66 -16.48
C ASN A 27 12.09 8.23 -16.60
N ILE A 28 11.30 7.22 -16.25
CA ILE A 28 11.68 5.81 -16.42
C ILE A 28 11.88 5.48 -17.91
N MET A 29 11.02 6.01 -18.79
CA MET A 29 11.09 5.78 -20.23
C MET A 29 12.27 6.49 -20.92
N LEU A 30 12.94 7.44 -20.26
CA LEU A 30 14.21 8.01 -20.73
C LEU A 30 15.39 7.03 -20.55
N GLY A 31 15.23 5.98 -19.75
CA GLY A 31 16.24 4.94 -19.56
C GLY A 31 16.56 4.17 -20.84
N LYS A 32 17.79 3.67 -20.93
CA LYS A 32 18.19 2.78 -22.05
C LYS A 32 17.44 1.45 -21.94
N LYS A 33 17.00 0.93 -23.08
CA LYS A 33 16.36 -0.40 -23.14
C LYS A 33 17.43 -1.47 -22.94
N ASP A 34 17.33 -2.23 -21.86
CA ASP A 34 18.13 -3.43 -21.67
C ASP A 34 17.59 -4.58 -22.52
N LYS A 35 18.49 -5.33 -23.17
CA LYS A 35 18.13 -6.56 -23.87
C LYS A 35 17.78 -7.62 -22.84
N VAL A 36 16.54 -8.06 -22.82
CA VAL A 36 16.12 -9.12 -21.91
C VAL A 36 16.17 -10.47 -22.62
N GLU A 37 17.21 -11.24 -22.29
CA GLU A 37 17.46 -12.56 -22.85
C GLU A 37 16.94 -13.68 -21.93
N GLY A 38 16.63 -14.85 -22.49
CA GLY A 38 16.19 -16.06 -21.75
C GLY A 38 14.69 -16.40 -21.88
N ASP A 39 14.29 -17.50 -21.23
CA ASP A 39 12.93 -18.05 -21.32
C ASP A 39 11.87 -17.12 -20.68
N ARG A 40 10.85 -16.79 -21.47
CA ARG A 40 9.72 -15.94 -21.05
C ARG A 40 8.90 -16.60 -19.94
N SER A 41 8.70 -17.91 -20.00
CA SER A 41 7.88 -18.64 -19.02
C SER A 41 8.51 -18.58 -17.63
N GLN A 42 9.81 -18.89 -17.55
CA GLN A 42 10.56 -18.81 -16.30
C GLN A 42 10.61 -17.39 -15.73
N ARG A 43 10.67 -16.36 -16.58
CA ARG A 43 10.62 -14.95 -16.15
C ARG A 43 9.28 -14.56 -15.53
N ILE A 44 8.16 -14.90 -16.18
CA ILE A 44 6.83 -14.61 -15.62
C ILE A 44 6.66 -15.34 -14.30
N LYS A 45 7.08 -16.61 -14.23
CA LYS A 45 7.05 -17.40 -13.00
C LYS A 45 7.89 -16.77 -11.89
N ASN A 46 9.07 -16.25 -12.22
CA ASN A 46 9.94 -15.53 -11.28
C ASN A 46 9.30 -14.22 -10.81
N VAL A 47 8.70 -13.43 -11.70
CA VAL A 47 7.99 -12.20 -11.33
C VAL A 47 6.84 -12.51 -10.39
N LEU A 48 5.99 -13.50 -10.71
CA LEU A 48 4.88 -13.91 -9.84
C LEU A 48 5.37 -14.36 -8.46
N MET A 49 6.41 -15.22 -8.41
CA MET A 49 6.96 -15.69 -7.12
C MET A 49 7.64 -14.60 -6.30
N ILE A 50 8.32 -13.65 -6.93
CA ILE A 50 9.08 -12.61 -6.23
C ILE A 50 8.17 -11.45 -5.85
N ALA A 51 7.34 -10.96 -6.78
CA ALA A 51 6.49 -9.80 -6.61
C ALA A 51 5.23 -10.12 -5.79
N LEU A 52 4.49 -11.18 -6.14
CA LEU A 52 3.26 -11.56 -5.42
C LEU A 52 3.55 -12.50 -4.26
N GLY A 53 4.38 -13.52 -4.48
CA GLY A 53 4.69 -14.52 -3.45
C GLY A 53 5.62 -14.03 -2.34
N GLN A 54 6.20 -12.83 -2.47
CA GLN A 54 7.13 -12.21 -1.52
C GLN A 54 8.22 -13.17 -1.01
N LYS A 55 8.70 -14.10 -1.87
CA LYS A 55 9.59 -15.23 -1.51
C LYS A 55 10.82 -14.82 -0.69
N LYS A 56 11.35 -13.61 -0.91
CA LYS A 56 12.51 -13.07 -0.19
C LYS A 56 12.19 -12.68 1.25
N MET A 57 10.96 -12.29 1.54
CA MET A 57 10.50 -11.85 2.86
C MET A 57 10.25 -13.03 3.81
N PHE A 58 9.72 -14.14 3.29
CA PHE A 58 9.48 -15.38 4.05
C PHE A 58 10.76 -16.01 4.62
N LYS A 59 11.95 -15.60 4.15
CA LYS A 59 13.22 -15.97 4.79
C LYS A 59 13.39 -15.40 6.21
N ARG A 60 12.56 -14.45 6.63
CA ARG A 60 12.56 -13.83 7.97
C ARG A 60 11.15 -13.93 8.55
N PRO A 61 10.82 -15.02 9.28
CA PRO A 61 9.44 -15.36 9.63
C PRO A 61 8.72 -14.25 10.42
N LEU A 62 9.40 -13.60 11.37
CA LEU A 62 8.82 -12.50 12.14
C LEU A 62 8.42 -11.31 11.25
N ALA A 63 9.31 -10.90 10.35
CA ALA A 63 9.03 -9.79 9.44
C ALA A 63 7.95 -10.17 8.42
N ALA A 64 7.93 -11.43 7.99
CA ALA A 64 6.91 -11.92 7.06
C ALA A 64 5.52 -11.93 7.71
N PHE A 65 5.41 -12.38 8.96
CA PHE A 65 4.16 -12.37 9.70
C PHE A 65 3.64 -10.95 9.95
N MET A 66 4.51 -10.03 10.37
CA MET A 66 4.14 -8.62 10.55
C MET A 66 3.70 -7.96 9.24
N HIS A 67 4.41 -8.22 8.14
CA HIS A 67 4.04 -7.65 6.85
C HIS A 67 2.77 -8.27 6.27
N LEU A 68 2.45 -9.53 6.61
CA LEU A 68 1.19 -10.16 6.22
C LEU A 68 -0.01 -9.40 6.77
N PHE A 69 0.02 -8.98 8.04
CA PHE A 69 -1.07 -8.17 8.62
C PHE A 69 -1.27 -6.87 7.85
N ILE A 70 -0.19 -6.13 7.62
CA ILE A 70 -0.23 -4.87 6.86
C ILE A 70 -0.75 -5.14 5.43
N TYR A 71 -0.24 -6.15 4.75
CA TYR A 71 -0.64 -6.49 3.38
C TYR A 71 -2.12 -6.85 3.25
N VAL A 72 -2.63 -7.71 4.14
CA VAL A 72 -4.04 -8.12 4.12
C VAL A 72 -4.95 -6.97 4.54
N ALA A 73 -4.55 -6.17 5.54
CA ALA A 73 -5.26 -4.96 5.93
C ALA A 73 -5.42 -4.01 4.73
N PHE A 74 -4.32 -3.69 4.03
CA PHE A 74 -4.35 -2.86 2.83
C PHE A 74 -5.24 -3.43 1.72
N LEU A 75 -5.20 -4.74 1.49
CA LEU A 75 -6.02 -5.37 0.47
C LEU A 75 -7.52 -5.18 0.77
N PHE A 76 -7.91 -5.30 2.04
CA PHE A 76 -9.29 -5.17 2.46
C PHE A 76 -9.73 -3.70 2.47
N THR A 77 -8.89 -2.77 2.93
CA THR A 77 -9.19 -1.33 2.89
C THR A 77 -9.30 -0.78 1.46
N GLN A 78 -8.71 -1.43 0.44
CA GLN A 78 -8.99 -1.08 -0.95
C GLN A 78 -10.47 -1.28 -1.32
N ILE A 79 -11.12 -2.30 -0.76
CA ILE A 79 -12.55 -2.56 -1.01
C ILE A 79 -13.38 -1.43 -0.40
N GLU A 80 -13.07 -1.03 0.84
CA GLU A 80 -13.70 0.12 1.50
C GLU A 80 -13.43 1.43 0.75
N LEU A 81 -12.21 1.65 0.26
CA LEU A 81 -11.87 2.83 -0.52
C LEU A 81 -12.72 2.94 -1.80
N VAL A 82 -12.94 1.81 -2.49
CA VAL A 82 -13.85 1.75 -3.63
C VAL A 82 -15.28 2.05 -3.20
N GLU A 83 -15.74 1.53 -2.06
CA GLU A 83 -17.06 1.85 -1.51
C GLU A 83 -17.20 3.36 -1.25
N ILE A 84 -16.21 3.99 -0.63
CA ILE A 84 -16.17 5.43 -0.36
C ILE A 84 -16.28 6.24 -1.67
N PHE A 85 -15.63 5.81 -2.75
CA PHE A 85 -15.77 6.48 -4.04
C PHE A 85 -17.19 6.36 -4.61
N VAL A 86 -17.81 5.17 -4.53
CA VAL A 86 -19.17 4.95 -5.02
C VAL A 86 -20.18 5.73 -4.18
N ASP A 87 -20.12 5.62 -2.85
CA ASP A 87 -20.99 6.32 -1.91
C ASP A 87 -20.85 7.84 -2.04
N GLY A 88 -19.62 8.35 -2.16
CA GLY A 88 -19.37 9.79 -2.29
C GLY A 88 -19.89 10.38 -3.61
N LEU A 89 -19.91 9.61 -4.70
CA LEU A 89 -20.42 10.05 -6.01
C LEU A 89 -21.94 9.90 -6.13
N THR A 90 -22.50 8.80 -5.62
CA THR A 90 -23.93 8.48 -5.76
C THR A 90 -24.78 9.05 -4.61
N GLY A 91 -24.16 9.35 -3.46
CA GLY A 91 -24.86 9.72 -2.24
C GLY A 91 -25.52 8.53 -1.53
N SER A 92 -25.18 7.29 -1.88
CA SER A 92 -25.61 6.10 -1.13
C SER A 92 -24.86 5.98 0.19
N HIS A 93 -25.43 5.18 1.10
CA HIS A 93 -24.74 4.71 2.30
C HIS A 93 -24.55 3.20 2.21
N ARG A 94 -23.29 2.76 2.24
CA ARG A 94 -22.90 1.34 2.21
C ARG A 94 -23.42 0.61 0.99
N PHE A 95 -23.07 1.12 -0.19
CA PHE A 95 -23.49 0.55 -1.47
C PHE A 95 -23.27 -0.97 -1.54
N PHE A 96 -22.15 -1.49 -1.04
CA PHE A 96 -21.85 -2.92 -1.11
C PHE A 96 -22.61 -3.76 -0.08
N SER A 97 -23.08 -3.17 1.03
CA SER A 97 -23.84 -3.91 2.04
C SER A 97 -25.13 -4.53 1.47
N GLN A 98 -25.78 -3.86 0.52
CA GLN A 98 -27.02 -4.33 -0.10
C GLN A 98 -26.80 -5.57 -0.98
N TYR A 99 -25.62 -5.72 -1.57
CA TYR A 99 -25.30 -6.84 -2.46
C TYR A 99 -24.60 -8.01 -1.74
N LEU A 100 -23.78 -7.70 -0.73
CA LEU A 100 -22.93 -8.68 -0.05
C LEU A 100 -23.53 -9.18 1.28
N GLY A 101 -24.45 -8.44 1.89
CA GLY A 101 -25.14 -8.84 3.12
C GLY A 101 -24.19 -9.25 4.25
N ILE A 102 -24.30 -10.49 4.72
CA ILE A 102 -23.51 -11.03 5.84
C ILE A 102 -22.00 -11.02 5.54
N ILE A 103 -21.60 -11.24 4.29
CA ILE A 103 -20.18 -11.24 3.89
C ILE A 103 -19.55 -9.87 4.14
N TYR A 104 -20.30 -8.80 3.89
CA TYR A 104 -19.85 -7.43 4.15
C TYR A 104 -19.61 -7.17 5.64
N THR A 105 -20.54 -7.61 6.49
CA THR A 105 -20.39 -7.48 7.95
C THR A 105 -19.15 -8.22 8.45
N ILE A 106 -18.92 -9.46 7.98
CA ILE A 106 -17.73 -10.23 8.33
C ILE A 106 -16.46 -9.51 7.86
N LEU A 107 -16.46 -8.99 6.62
CA LEU A 107 -15.31 -8.33 6.03
C LEU A 107 -14.91 -7.08 6.85
N ILE A 108 -15.88 -6.22 7.21
CA ILE A 108 -15.62 -5.02 8.01
C ILE A 108 -15.18 -5.37 9.42
N SER A 109 -15.85 -6.31 10.10
CA SER A 109 -15.42 -6.73 11.44
C SER A 109 -14.00 -7.33 11.42
N PHE A 110 -13.60 -7.97 10.33
CA PHE A 110 -12.24 -8.49 10.18
C PHE A 110 -11.22 -7.37 9.91
N ILE A 111 -11.61 -6.28 9.24
CA ILE A 111 -10.75 -5.11 9.04
C ILE A 111 -10.32 -4.49 10.36
N GLU A 112 -11.18 -4.43 11.37
CA GLU A 112 -10.81 -3.89 12.69
C GLU A 112 -9.65 -4.69 13.33
N ILE A 113 -9.73 -6.02 13.27
CA ILE A 113 -8.70 -6.93 13.79
C ILE A 113 -7.39 -6.77 12.99
N LEU A 114 -7.51 -6.73 11.65
CA LEU A 114 -6.36 -6.56 10.77
C LEU A 114 -5.70 -5.19 10.95
N SER A 115 -6.49 -4.13 11.17
CA SER A 115 -6.02 -2.76 11.39
C SER A 115 -5.26 -2.66 12.70
N LEU A 116 -5.74 -3.30 13.77
CA LEU A 116 -4.99 -3.42 15.02
C LEU A 116 -3.66 -4.18 14.81
N GLY A 117 -3.68 -5.27 14.04
CA GLY A 117 -2.48 -6.01 13.67
C GLY A 117 -1.49 -5.18 12.85
N ALA A 118 -1.99 -4.41 11.88
CA ALA A 118 -1.20 -3.49 11.06
C ALA A 118 -0.60 -2.36 11.90
N LEU A 119 -1.34 -1.80 12.85
CA LEU A 119 -0.84 -0.79 13.79
C LEU A 119 0.34 -1.31 14.61
N ILE A 120 0.20 -2.49 15.21
CA ILE A 120 1.28 -3.15 15.96
C ILE A 120 2.48 -3.39 15.06
N ALA A 121 2.28 -3.92 13.85
CA ALA A 121 3.35 -4.17 12.89
C ALA A 121 4.07 -2.87 12.49
N THR A 122 3.33 -1.77 12.29
CA THR A 122 3.87 -0.44 11.96
C THR A 122 4.75 0.09 13.09
N PHE A 123 4.31 -0.02 14.35
CA PHE A 123 5.14 0.35 15.51
C PHE A 123 6.43 -0.48 15.57
N VAL A 124 6.36 -1.80 15.35
CA VAL A 124 7.56 -2.65 15.36
C VAL A 124 8.50 -2.29 14.20
N PHE A 125 7.98 -2.00 13.01
CA PHE A 125 8.80 -1.57 11.87
C PHE A 125 9.42 -0.20 12.08
N LEU A 126 8.70 0.73 12.70
CA LEU A 126 9.22 2.04 13.08
C LEU A 126 10.33 1.91 14.12
N ALA A 127 10.11 1.09 15.15
CA ALA A 127 11.11 0.81 16.18
C ALA A 127 12.35 0.14 15.58
N ARG A 128 12.16 -0.85 14.71
CA ARG A 128 13.27 -1.52 14.02
C ARG A 128 14.06 -0.60 13.10
N ARG A 129 13.41 0.41 12.54
CA ARG A 129 14.06 1.39 11.65
C ARG A 129 14.85 2.43 12.43
N ASN A 130 14.30 2.94 13.52
CA ASN A 130 14.87 4.09 14.23
C ASN A 130 15.64 3.72 15.51
N LEU A 131 15.26 2.67 16.23
CA LEU A 131 15.90 2.26 17.50
C LEU A 131 17.02 1.23 17.30
N LEU A 132 16.81 0.21 16.46
CA LEU A 132 17.73 -0.95 16.35
C LEU A 132 19.02 -0.67 15.55
N LYS A 133 19.28 0.57 15.11
CA LYS A 133 20.50 1.06 14.41
C LYS A 133 21.21 0.02 13.53
N LEU A 134 20.47 -0.71 12.71
CA LEU A 134 21.03 -1.78 11.87
C LEU A 134 22.03 -1.19 10.84
N PRO A 135 23.16 -1.85 10.52
CA PRO A 135 24.19 -1.29 9.63
C PRO A 135 23.68 -0.81 8.27
N ARG A 136 22.64 -1.45 7.73
CA ARG A 136 22.00 -1.04 6.47
C ARG A 136 21.21 0.28 6.53
N PHE A 137 20.86 0.74 7.73
CA PHE A 137 20.03 1.92 7.97
C PHE A 137 20.85 3.12 8.48
N VAL A 138 22.14 2.92 8.77
CA VAL A 138 23.05 3.94 9.32
C VAL A 138 24.25 4.16 8.37
N LYS A 139 24.10 3.82 7.09
CA LYS A 139 25.12 4.11 6.09
C LYS A 139 25.10 5.61 5.73
N PRO A 140 26.24 6.22 5.37
CA PRO A 140 26.28 7.60 4.88
C PRO A 140 25.35 7.84 3.67
N GLU A 141 25.21 6.83 2.81
CA GLU A 141 24.31 6.84 1.64
C GLU A 141 22.81 6.96 2.00
N MET A 142 22.44 6.65 3.25
CA MET A 142 21.06 6.72 3.72
C MET A 142 20.70 8.08 4.32
N GLU A 143 21.64 9.01 4.46
CA GLU A 143 21.36 10.34 5.00
C GLU A 143 20.47 11.17 4.04
N GLY A 144 19.55 11.95 4.62
CA GLY A 144 18.60 12.76 3.86
C GLY A 144 17.33 12.00 3.44
N TRP A 145 16.98 12.08 2.14
CA TRP A 145 15.70 11.63 1.60
C TRP A 145 15.39 10.13 1.80
N PRO A 146 16.33 9.18 1.57
CA PRO A 146 16.02 7.75 1.66
C PRO A 146 15.60 7.31 3.06
N LYS A 147 16.16 7.93 4.10
CA LYS A 147 15.77 7.68 5.49
C LYS A 147 14.40 8.26 5.79
N LEU A 148 14.16 9.52 5.38
CA LEU A 148 12.90 10.22 5.56
C LEU A 148 11.74 9.53 4.84
N ASP A 149 11.91 9.19 3.57
CA ASP A 149 10.88 8.57 2.71
C ASP A 149 10.19 7.39 3.41
N GLY A 150 10.97 6.43 3.90
CA GLY A 150 10.35 5.28 4.55
C GLY A 150 10.04 5.45 6.04
N ASN A 151 10.35 6.59 6.67
CA ASN A 151 9.70 6.99 7.92
C ASN A 151 8.35 7.65 7.62
N LEU A 152 8.28 8.49 6.58
CA LEU A 152 7.05 9.13 6.12
C LEU A 152 5.98 8.10 5.77
N ILE A 153 6.34 7.00 5.08
CA ILE A 153 5.36 5.96 4.76
C ILE A 153 4.79 5.27 6.01
N LEU A 154 5.61 5.08 7.05
CA LEU A 154 5.16 4.48 8.32
C LEU A 154 4.34 5.46 9.14
N TYR A 155 4.65 6.76 9.08
CA TYR A 155 3.83 7.80 9.71
C TYR A 155 2.49 7.97 9.00
N ALA A 156 2.47 7.92 7.66
CA ALA A 156 1.25 7.95 6.87
C ALA A 156 0.37 6.73 7.20
N GLU A 157 0.96 5.54 7.34
CA GLU A 157 0.25 4.36 7.77
C GLU A 157 -0.36 4.51 9.17
N LEU A 158 0.41 5.06 10.10
CA LEU A 158 -0.08 5.32 11.46
C LEU A 158 -1.26 6.31 11.45
N LEU A 159 -1.21 7.35 10.60
CA LEU A 159 -2.30 8.30 10.42
C LEU A 159 -3.54 7.70 9.72
N LEU A 160 -3.37 6.69 8.88
CA LEU A 160 -4.48 6.01 8.21
C LEU A 160 -5.24 5.07 9.15
N VAL A 161 -4.53 4.47 10.11
CA VAL A 161 -5.09 3.49 11.05
C VAL A 161 -5.57 4.14 12.36
N SER A 162 -5.08 5.34 12.71
CA SER A 162 -5.47 6.10 13.91
C SER A 162 -6.71 6.96 13.71
#